data_AF-A0A507QZF4-F1
#
_entry.id   AF-A0A507QZF4-F1
#
_cell.length_a   1.000
_cell.length_b   1.000
_cell.length_c   1.000
_cell.angle_alpha   90.00
_cell.angle_beta   90.00
_cell.angle_gamma   90.00
#
_symmetry.space_group_name_H-M   'P 1'
#
loop_
_entity.id
_entity.type
_entity.pdbx_description
1 polymer ?
#
loop_
_entity_poly.entity_id
_entity_poly.type
_entity_poly.pdbx_seq_one_letter_code
_entity_poly.pdbx_strand_id
1 'polypeptide(L)'
;MRSAIPIPFLGFYPVTFPQSELDEAVNLLGSNSASDVQRFAVGPPKKTEPLAPRKDYETKNPAVLEDFGLTKTRPIGDLVLARLGDKGANDCLKKLMGKDWKDWYFVERVEFPDIYAVHFVIYGPLGRGMSSSKLLDSLGKGFGEFIRAVHVPIPKKFLE
;
A
#
# COMPACT_ATOMS: atom_id res chain seq x y z
N MET A 1 -17.89 -35.26 -27.92
CA MET A 1 -17.37 -34.32 -28.92
C MET A 1 -17.10 -33.01 -28.20
N ARG A 2 -15.83 -32.61 -27.99
CA ARG A 2 -15.51 -31.29 -27.41
C ARG A 2 -15.86 -30.24 -28.46
N SER A 3 -16.79 -29.34 -28.17
CA SER A 3 -17.24 -28.28 -29.09
C SER A 3 -16.05 -27.41 -29.51
N ALA A 4 -15.82 -27.31 -30.82
CA ALA A 4 -14.74 -26.56 -31.46
C ALA A 4 -15.01 -25.04 -31.54
N ILE A 5 -15.87 -24.51 -30.68
CA ILE A 5 -16.25 -23.08 -30.71
C ILE A 5 -15.26 -22.32 -29.82
N PRO A 6 -14.44 -21.40 -30.39
CA PRO A 6 -13.51 -20.61 -29.59
C PRO A 6 -14.26 -19.78 -28.55
N ILE A 7 -13.81 -19.84 -27.30
CA ILE A 7 -14.28 -18.94 -26.25
C ILE A 7 -13.53 -17.62 -26.44
N PRO A 8 -14.22 -16.46 -26.54
CA PRO A 8 -13.56 -15.17 -26.53
C PRO A 8 -12.72 -15.04 -25.25
N PHE A 9 -11.43 -14.79 -25.39
CA PHE A 9 -10.57 -14.43 -24.27
C PHE A 9 -10.29 -12.92 -24.34
N LEU A 10 -10.37 -12.25 -23.19
CA LEU A 10 -10.06 -10.83 -23.10
C LEU A 10 -8.54 -10.67 -23.02
N GLY A 11 -7.94 -10.09 -24.05
CA GLY A 11 -6.54 -9.70 -24.04
C GLY A 11 -6.36 -8.31 -23.44
N PHE A 12 -5.61 -8.21 -22.35
CA PHE A 12 -5.20 -6.91 -21.79
C PHE A 12 -3.84 -6.52 -22.38
N TYR A 13 -3.79 -5.36 -23.03
CA TYR A 13 -2.55 -4.78 -23.53
C TYR A 13 -2.25 -3.50 -22.74
N PRO A 14 -1.15 -3.45 -21.97
CA PRO A 14 -0.78 -2.22 -21.27
C PRO A 14 -0.32 -1.18 -22.29
N VAL A 15 -0.91 0.00 -22.22
CA VAL A 15 -0.52 1.16 -23.03
C VAL A 15 -0.43 2.39 -22.13
N THR A 16 0.47 3.30 -22.47
CA THR A 16 0.50 4.63 -21.87
C THR A 16 -0.58 5.48 -22.53
N PHE A 17 -1.47 6.07 -21.73
CA PHE A 17 -2.52 6.96 -22.21
C PHE A 17 -2.26 8.39 -21.72
N PRO A 18 -2.35 9.42 -22.58
CA PRO A 18 -2.13 10.80 -22.16
C PRO A 18 -3.13 11.22 -21.08
N GLN A 19 -2.64 11.64 -19.92
CA GLN A 19 -3.50 12.06 -18.81
C GLN A 19 -4.41 13.26 -19.18
N SER A 20 -3.96 14.12 -20.10
CA SER A 20 -4.74 15.24 -20.62
C SER A 20 -5.98 14.83 -21.42
N GLU A 21 -6.03 13.59 -21.90
CA GLU A 21 -7.16 13.06 -22.67
C GLU A 21 -8.18 12.33 -21.77
N LEU A 22 -7.91 12.20 -20.47
CA LEU A 22 -8.83 11.59 -19.52
C LEU A 22 -9.92 12.58 -19.09
N ASP A 23 -11.18 12.23 -19.36
CA ASP A 23 -12.35 12.93 -18.82
C ASP A 23 -12.67 12.43 -17.40
N GLU A 24 -11.86 12.88 -16.43
CA GLU A 24 -12.03 12.56 -15.01
C GLU A 24 -13.23 13.30 -14.42
N ALA A 25 -14.22 12.55 -13.92
CA ALA A 25 -15.40 13.09 -13.28
C ALA A 25 -15.88 12.23 -12.10
N VAL A 26 -16.42 12.89 -11.08
CA VAL A 26 -17.14 12.23 -9.98
C VAL A 26 -18.61 12.17 -10.34
N ASN A 27 -19.20 10.97 -10.34
CA ASN A 27 -20.62 10.78 -10.59
C ASN A 27 -21.28 10.38 -9.26
N LEU A 28 -22.10 11.28 -8.70
CA LEU A 28 -22.90 10.97 -7.52
C LEU A 28 -24.23 10.36 -7.99
N LEU A 29 -24.49 9.13 -7.55
CA LEU A 29 -25.74 8.43 -7.85
C LEU A 29 -26.78 8.80 -6.79
N GLY A 30 -27.94 9.26 -7.24
CA GLY A 30 -29.10 9.54 -6.40
C GLY A 30 -29.64 8.26 -5.76
N SER A 31 -30.21 8.39 -4.56
CA SER A 31 -30.67 7.26 -3.74
C SER A 31 -31.83 6.46 -4.35
N ASN A 32 -32.60 7.07 -5.26
CA ASN A 32 -33.88 6.51 -5.71
C ASN A 32 -33.89 5.98 -7.14
N SER A 33 -32.87 6.25 -7.97
CA SER A 33 -32.81 5.75 -9.35
C SER A 33 -31.41 5.85 -9.94
N ALA A 34 -30.98 4.82 -10.68
CA ALA A 34 -29.70 4.80 -11.40
C ALA A 34 -29.59 5.87 -12.50
N SER A 35 -30.70 6.54 -12.85
CA SER A 35 -30.77 7.64 -13.82
C SER A 35 -30.58 9.03 -13.20
N ASP A 36 -30.66 9.17 -11.87
CA ASP A 36 -30.39 10.42 -11.18
C ASP A 36 -28.88 10.51 -10.90
N VAL A 37 -28.11 10.91 -11.90
CA VAL A 37 -26.64 10.97 -11.80
C VAL A 37 -26.18 12.42 -11.89
N GLN A 38 -25.62 12.92 -10.79
CA GLN A 38 -24.97 14.22 -10.78
C GLN A 38 -23.48 14.06 -11.11
N ARG A 39 -23.07 14.50 -12.29
CA ARG A 39 -21.67 14.47 -12.75
C ARG A 39 -20.97 15.78 -12.42
N PHE A 40 -19.82 15.67 -11.74
CA PHE A 40 -18.91 16.77 -11.46
C PHE A 40 -17.61 16.53 -12.21
N ALA A 41 -17.34 17.37 -13.22
CA ALA A 41 -16.07 17.33 -13.93
C ALA A 41 -14.94 17.76 -12.99
N VAL A 42 -13.96 16.89 -12.79
CA VAL A 42 -12.75 17.18 -12.00
C VAL A 42 -11.63 17.60 -12.95
N GLY A 43 -11.52 16.88 -14.07
CA GLY A 43 -10.44 17.03 -15.04
C GLY A 43 -9.08 16.56 -14.48
N PRO A 44 -8.05 16.47 -15.32
CA PRO A 44 -6.74 16.02 -14.90
C PRO A 44 -6.08 17.02 -13.93
N PRO A 45 -5.18 16.57 -13.04
CA PRO A 45 -4.40 17.43 -12.16
C PRO A 45 -3.67 18.53 -12.93
N LYS A 46 -3.93 19.80 -12.57
CA LYS A 46 -3.33 20.97 -13.25
C LYS A 46 -1.83 21.17 -12.97
N LYS A 47 -1.34 20.56 -11.89
CA LYS A 47 0.06 20.60 -11.48
C LYS A 47 0.56 19.17 -11.39
N THR A 48 1.53 18.83 -12.22
CA THR A 48 2.23 17.55 -12.19
C THR A 48 3.72 17.81 -12.04
N GLU A 49 4.41 16.86 -11.44
CA GLU A 49 5.86 16.84 -11.34
C GLU A 49 6.36 15.45 -11.71
N PRO A 50 7.53 15.31 -12.35
CA PRO A 50 8.16 14.02 -12.52
C PRO A 50 8.29 13.33 -11.17
N LEU A 51 7.91 12.04 -11.10
CA LEU A 51 8.01 11.29 -9.86
C LEU A 51 9.49 11.13 -9.49
N ALA A 52 9.95 11.92 -8.53
CA ALA A 52 11.27 11.75 -7.93
C ALA A 52 11.26 10.53 -6.99
N PRO A 53 12.38 9.79 -6.87
CA PRO A 53 12.55 8.80 -5.82
C PRO A 53 12.29 9.46 -4.46
N ARG A 54 11.36 8.92 -3.68
CA ARG A 54 11.11 9.46 -2.35
C ARG A 54 12.23 9.01 -1.42
N LYS A 55 12.52 9.83 -0.41
CA LYS A 55 13.61 9.53 0.52
C LYS A 55 13.17 8.50 1.56
N ASP A 56 14.12 7.68 1.97
CA ASP A 56 14.09 7.00 3.25
C ASP A 56 14.46 8.03 4.34
N TYR A 57 13.61 8.23 5.35
CA TYR A 57 13.87 9.18 6.43
C TYR A 57 13.18 8.77 7.73
N GLU A 58 13.84 8.99 8.86
CA GLU A 58 13.26 8.74 10.18
C GLU A 58 12.21 9.77 10.59
N THR A 59 11.32 9.39 11.52
CA THR A 59 10.38 10.36 12.09
C THR A 59 11.14 11.53 12.71
N LYS A 60 10.68 12.76 12.47
CA LYS A 60 11.34 13.96 13.02
C LYS A 60 11.23 14.02 14.54
N ASN A 61 10.16 13.45 15.10
CA ASN A 61 9.85 13.46 16.53
C ASN A 61 9.64 12.01 17.00
N PRO A 62 10.72 11.23 17.19
CA PRO A 62 10.60 9.86 17.69
C PRO A 62 10.10 9.88 19.13
N ALA A 63 9.10 9.06 19.43
CA ALA A 63 8.62 8.85 20.79
C ALA A 63 9.46 7.74 21.46
N VAL A 64 9.86 7.95 22.72
CA VAL A 64 10.63 6.99 23.50
C VAL A 64 9.69 5.93 24.04
N LEU A 65 9.98 4.64 23.79
CA LEU A 65 9.05 3.55 24.10
C LEU A 65 8.77 3.42 25.61
N GLU A 66 9.79 3.72 26.41
CA GLU A 66 9.77 3.67 27.87
C GLU A 66 8.77 4.67 28.47
N ASP A 67 8.52 5.80 27.79
CA ASP A 67 7.53 6.81 28.20
C ASP A 67 6.09 6.28 28.17
N PHE A 68 5.87 5.15 27.47
CA PHE A 68 4.56 4.52 27.35
C PHE A 68 4.30 3.46 28.44
N GLY A 69 5.26 3.24 29.35
CA GLY A 69 5.15 2.34 30.49
C GLY A 69 5.51 0.89 30.16
N LEU A 70 4.97 -0.06 30.94
CA LEU A 70 5.28 -1.48 30.78
C LEU A 70 4.83 -2.00 29.40
N THR A 71 5.71 -2.76 28.75
CA THR A 71 5.41 -3.40 27.47
C THR A 71 5.03 -4.88 27.64
N LYS A 72 4.30 -5.41 26.67
CA LYS A 72 4.02 -6.85 26.51
C LYS A 72 4.37 -7.26 25.09
N THR A 73 5.08 -8.37 24.93
CA THR A 73 5.39 -8.92 23.61
C THR A 73 4.13 -9.48 22.96
N ARG A 74 3.73 -8.90 21.82
CA ARG A 74 2.52 -9.25 21.08
C ARG A 74 2.76 -9.04 19.57
N PRO A 75 1.98 -9.69 18.67
CA PRO A 75 1.98 -9.35 17.26
C PRO A 75 1.68 -7.86 17.05
N ILE A 76 2.48 -7.17 16.23
CA ILE A 76 2.23 -5.74 15.93
C ILE A 76 0.86 -5.50 15.29
N GLY A 77 0.33 -6.52 14.61
CA GLY A 77 -1.00 -6.52 14.02
C GLY A 77 -2.17 -6.44 15.00
N ASP A 78 -1.93 -6.56 16.31
CA ASP A 78 -2.92 -6.31 17.36
C ASP A 78 -3.20 -4.82 17.56
N LEU A 79 -2.19 -3.98 17.32
CA LEU A 79 -2.28 -2.52 17.49
C LEU A 79 -2.39 -1.81 16.13
N VAL A 80 -1.64 -2.28 15.13
CA VAL A 80 -1.54 -1.63 13.82
C VAL A 80 -2.35 -2.41 12.81
N LEU A 81 -3.35 -1.75 12.23
CA LEU A 81 -4.02 -2.24 11.04
C LEU A 81 -3.12 -1.97 9.83
N ALA A 82 -2.94 -2.96 8.96
CA ALA A 82 -2.30 -2.76 7.67
C ALA A 82 -3.27 -3.14 6.56
N ARG A 83 -3.42 -2.24 5.58
CA ARG A 83 -3.97 -2.59 4.26
C ARG A 83 -2.83 -2.48 3.25
N LEU A 84 -2.41 -3.61 2.69
CA LEU A 84 -1.46 -3.60 1.59
C LEU A 84 -2.17 -3.59 0.23
N GLY A 85 -2.15 -2.43 -0.40
CA GLY A 85 -1.90 -2.33 -1.85
C GLY A 85 -0.41 -2.03 -2.02
N ASP A 86 0.29 -2.83 -2.82
CA ASP A 86 1.68 -2.75 -3.31
C ASP A 86 2.84 -2.21 -2.42
N LYS A 87 2.63 -1.77 -1.17
CA LYS A 87 3.51 -0.79 -0.50
C LYS A 87 3.44 -0.94 1.06
N GLY A 88 4.57 -1.20 1.76
CA GLY A 88 4.68 -1.49 3.22
C GLY A 88 5.87 -0.79 3.95
N ALA A 89 5.87 -0.79 5.31
CA ALA A 89 6.62 0.03 6.32
C ALA A 89 8.16 0.31 6.22
N ASN A 90 8.80 1.15 7.09
CA ASN A 90 10.26 1.48 7.12
C ASN A 90 10.92 1.28 8.50
N ASP A 91 12.27 1.15 8.52
CA ASP A 91 13.32 0.99 9.57
C ASP A 91 12.99 0.11 10.77
N CYS A 92 11.85 0.36 11.40
CA CYS A 92 11.10 -0.74 12.01
C CYS A 92 10.88 -1.87 10.99
N LEU A 93 10.53 -1.60 9.73
CA LEU A 93 10.35 -2.67 8.72
C LEU A 93 11.61 -3.46 8.43
N LYS A 94 12.78 -2.82 8.32
CA LYS A 94 14.05 -3.56 8.16
C LYS A 94 14.22 -4.54 9.34
N LYS A 95 13.92 -4.09 10.56
CA LYS A 95 13.93 -4.94 11.77
C LYS A 95 12.83 -5.99 11.78
N LEU A 96 11.61 -5.66 11.35
CA LEU A 96 10.45 -6.56 11.30
C LEU A 96 10.65 -7.65 10.23
N MET A 97 11.32 -7.35 9.12
CA MET A 97 11.72 -8.33 8.10
C MET A 97 12.86 -9.23 8.56
N GLY A 98 13.66 -8.81 9.55
CA GLY A 98 14.72 -9.61 10.14
C GLY A 98 15.68 -10.17 9.07
N LYS A 99 15.72 -11.51 8.95
CA LYS A 99 16.63 -12.22 8.02
C LYS A 99 16.20 -12.15 6.55
N ASP A 100 14.96 -11.79 6.29
CA ASP A 100 14.42 -11.66 4.94
C ASP A 100 14.83 -10.36 4.27
N TRP A 101 15.29 -9.37 5.05
CA TRP A 101 15.88 -8.15 4.51
C TRP A 101 17.14 -8.44 3.69
N LYS A 102 17.32 -7.69 2.61
CA LYS A 102 18.52 -7.68 1.78
C LYS A 102 18.97 -6.24 1.59
N ASP A 103 20.28 -6.00 1.65
CA ASP A 103 20.85 -4.64 1.61
C ASP A 103 20.58 -3.89 0.30
N TRP A 104 20.24 -4.61 -0.76
CA TRP A 104 19.84 -4.02 -2.04
C TRP A 104 18.36 -3.60 -2.09
N TYR A 105 17.56 -3.93 -1.07
CA TYR A 105 16.19 -3.43 -0.96
C TYR A 105 16.20 -1.95 -0.60
N PHE A 106 15.21 -1.22 -1.11
CA PHE A 106 15.05 0.20 -0.84
C PHE A 106 13.64 0.48 -0.32
N VAL A 107 13.52 1.39 0.65
CA VAL A 107 12.22 1.76 1.23
C VAL A 107 11.99 3.26 1.10
N GLU A 108 10.82 3.62 0.58
CA GLU A 108 10.30 4.97 0.70
C GLU A 108 9.36 5.06 1.89
N ARG A 109 9.36 6.21 2.58
CA ARG A 109 8.45 6.51 3.69
C ARG A 109 7.71 7.82 3.43
N VAL A 110 6.43 7.85 3.76
CA VAL A 110 5.57 9.02 3.65
C VAL A 110 4.62 9.04 4.85
N GLU A 111 4.70 10.09 5.66
CA GLU A 111 3.75 10.32 6.74
C GLU A 111 2.53 11.08 6.20
N PHE A 112 1.33 10.69 6.64
CA PHE A 112 0.08 11.39 6.42
C PHE A 112 -0.51 11.79 7.79
N PRO A 113 -0.03 12.91 8.39
CA PRO A 113 -0.36 13.28 9.76
C PRO A 113 -1.87 13.44 9.99
N ASP A 114 -2.57 14.05 9.03
CA ASP A 114 -4.00 14.40 9.17
C ASP A 114 -4.94 13.19 9.17
N ILE A 115 -4.45 12.02 8.74
CA ILE A 115 -5.20 10.76 8.76
C ILE A 115 -4.51 9.68 9.60
N TYR A 116 -3.52 10.06 10.42
CA TYR A 116 -2.74 9.18 11.30
C TYR A 116 -2.20 7.93 10.59
N ALA A 117 -1.82 8.07 9.31
CA ALA A 117 -1.31 6.97 8.50
C ALA A 117 0.15 7.21 8.13
N VAL A 118 0.91 6.12 8.02
CA VAL A 118 2.24 6.15 7.41
C VAL A 118 2.24 5.15 6.27
N HIS A 119 2.56 5.65 5.08
CA HIS A 119 2.64 4.89 3.85
C HIS A 119 4.09 4.71 3.45
N PHE A 120 4.38 3.58 2.84
CA PHE A 120 5.75 3.20 2.61
C PHE A 120 5.83 2.29 1.40
N VAL A 121 6.92 2.34 0.63
CA VAL A 121 7.08 1.57 -0.62
C VAL A 121 8.34 0.74 -0.51
N ILE A 122 8.26 -0.56 -0.77
CA ILE A 122 9.42 -1.45 -0.68
C ILE A 122 9.80 -1.92 -2.08
N TYR A 123 11.00 -1.54 -2.50
CA TYR A 123 11.57 -1.96 -3.77
C TYR A 123 12.45 -3.18 -3.56
N GLY A 124 12.24 -4.19 -4.40
CA GLY A 124 12.99 -5.44 -4.38
C GLY A 124 12.11 -6.67 -4.19
N PRO A 125 11.68 -6.99 -2.95
CA PRO A 125 11.02 -8.26 -2.63
C PRO A 125 9.69 -8.46 -3.39
N LEU A 126 9.00 -7.38 -3.75
CA LEU A 126 7.71 -7.41 -4.46
C LEU A 126 7.83 -7.24 -5.99
N GLY A 127 9.05 -7.08 -6.52
CA GLY A 127 9.28 -6.91 -7.96
C GLY A 127 8.59 -5.67 -8.55
N ARG A 128 8.16 -5.76 -9.82
CA ARG A 128 7.43 -4.69 -10.54
C ARG A 128 5.90 -4.87 -10.49
N GLY A 129 5.39 -5.64 -9.54
CA GLY A 129 3.97 -5.91 -9.36
C GLY A 129 3.48 -7.24 -9.96
N MET A 130 2.21 -7.55 -9.70
CA MET A 130 1.61 -8.87 -9.92
C MET A 130 1.61 -9.34 -11.38
N SER A 131 1.54 -8.42 -12.35
CA SER A 131 1.61 -8.75 -13.78
C SER A 131 3.02 -9.12 -14.27
N SER A 132 4.05 -8.99 -13.43
CA SER A 132 5.45 -9.16 -13.83
C SER A 132 6.32 -9.94 -12.84
N SER A 133 5.73 -10.56 -11.82
CA SER A 133 6.44 -11.35 -10.81
C SER A 133 6.23 -12.86 -11.01
N LYS A 134 7.30 -13.64 -10.78
CA LYS A 134 7.30 -15.11 -10.84
C LYS A 134 7.06 -15.78 -9.48
N LEU A 135 6.93 -15.00 -8.40
CA LEU A 135 6.78 -15.52 -7.04
C LEU A 135 5.32 -15.82 -6.74
N LEU A 136 5.08 -16.99 -6.13
CA LEU A 136 3.74 -17.50 -5.78
C LEU A 136 2.96 -16.55 -4.83
N ASP A 137 3.69 -15.76 -4.05
CA ASP A 137 3.14 -14.69 -3.19
C ASP A 137 3.64 -13.31 -3.65
N SER A 138 3.36 -12.96 -4.91
CA SER A 138 3.54 -11.59 -5.41
C SER A 138 2.49 -10.60 -4.86
N LEU A 139 1.62 -11.04 -3.95
CA LEU A 139 0.59 -10.20 -3.37
C LEU A 139 1.17 -9.53 -2.13
N GLY A 140 1.26 -8.19 -2.16
CA GLY A 140 1.56 -7.42 -0.94
C GLY A 140 0.66 -7.80 0.25
N LYS A 141 -0.49 -8.46 0.03
CA LYS A 141 -1.35 -9.00 1.08
C LYS A 141 -0.61 -9.98 2.03
N GLY A 142 0.12 -10.96 1.50
CA GLY A 142 0.86 -11.92 2.32
C GLY A 142 2.00 -11.26 3.08
N PHE A 143 2.71 -10.33 2.42
CA PHE A 143 3.75 -9.52 3.05
C PHE A 143 3.20 -8.67 4.21
N GLY A 144 2.02 -8.08 4.05
CA GLY A 144 1.34 -7.35 5.13
C GLY A 144 1.03 -8.19 6.33
N GLU A 145 0.46 -9.38 6.12
CA GLU A 145 0.16 -10.33 7.19
C GLU A 145 1.43 -10.84 7.88
N PHE A 146 2.50 -11.08 7.12
CA PHE A 146 3.81 -11.44 7.67
C PHE A 146 4.31 -10.36 8.64
N ILE A 147 4.33 -9.09 8.21
CA ILE A 147 4.77 -7.99 9.06
C ILE A 147 3.87 -7.84 10.30
N ARG A 148 2.54 -8.00 10.14
CA ARG A 148 1.58 -7.96 11.25
C ARG A 148 1.78 -9.09 12.26
N ALA A 149 2.28 -10.24 11.83
CA ALA A 149 2.56 -11.39 12.69
C ALA A 149 3.85 -11.24 13.51
N VAL A 150 4.72 -10.27 13.18
CA VAL A 150 5.97 -10.05 13.91
C VAL A 150 5.67 -9.57 15.33
N HIS A 151 6.30 -10.23 16.30
CA HIS A 151 6.14 -9.91 17.71
C HIS A 151 7.08 -8.79 18.13
N VAL A 152 6.52 -7.74 18.73
CA VAL A 152 7.26 -6.58 19.22
C VAL A 152 6.81 -6.23 20.64
N PRO A 153 7.64 -5.54 21.45
CA PRO A 153 7.20 -4.98 22.71
C PRO A 153 6.15 -3.89 22.46
N ILE A 154 4.89 -4.13 22.84
CA ILE A 154 3.80 -3.16 22.73
C ILE A 154 3.46 -2.63 24.12
N PRO A 155 3.41 -1.30 24.34
CA PRO A 155 2.98 -0.72 25.62
C PRO A 155 1.57 -1.19 26.01
N LYS A 156 1.41 -1.66 27.25
CA LYS A 156 0.15 -2.25 27.73
C LYS A 156 -1.05 -1.32 27.56
N LYS A 157 -0.85 -0.01 27.71
CA LYS A 157 -1.91 1.01 27.56
C LYS A 157 -2.53 1.08 26.16
N PHE A 158 -1.94 0.42 25.17
CA PHE A 158 -2.47 0.34 23.79
C PHE A 158 -3.11 -1.03 23.46
N LEU A 159 -3.13 -1.96 24.42
CA LEU A 159 -3.67 -3.32 24.24
C LEU A 159 -5.04 -3.52 24.93
N GLU A 160 -5.60 -2.46 25.52
CA GLU A 160 -6.85 -2.45 26.28
C GLU A 160 -7.96 -1.73 25.52
#